data_AF-A0AAN8XM67-F1
#
_entry.id   AF-A0AAN8XM67-F1
#
_cell.length_a   1.000
_cell.length_b   1.000
_cell.length_c   1.000
_cell.angle_alpha   90.00
_cell.angle_beta   90.00
_cell.angle_gamma   90.00
#
_symmetry.space_group_name_H-M   'P 1'
#
loop_
_entity.id
_entity.type
_entity.pdbx_description
1 polymer ?
#
loop_
_entity_poly.entity_id
_entity_poly.type
_entity_poly.pdbx_seq_one_letter_code
_entity_poly.pdbx_strand_id
1 'polypeptide(L)'
;MTRLTIEKVQPSLSGKYNCEVSAESSFHTALVSGVMDVVDVPELDPVIEGVKRRYKVGDMLYANCTSGKSNPPANITWYINGQLVS
;
A
#
# COMPACT_ATOMS: atom_id res chain seq x y z
N MET A 1 -8.21 30.87 9.38
CA MET A 1 -8.14 29.43 9.06
C MET A 1 -6.68 29.07 8.87
N THR A 2 -6.07 28.39 9.85
CA THR A 2 -4.68 27.91 9.76
C THR A 2 -4.69 26.58 9.01
N ARG A 3 -3.86 26.44 7.97
CA ARG A 3 -3.75 25.22 7.16
C ARG A 3 -2.28 24.88 6.99
N LEU A 4 -1.93 23.62 7.26
CA LEU A 4 -0.64 23.04 6.93
C LEU A 4 -0.80 22.18 5.67
N THR A 5 0.07 22.38 4.69
CA THR A 5 0.16 21.54 3.49
C THR A 5 1.54 20.88 3.47
N ILE A 6 1.57 19.55 3.33
CA ILE A 6 2.81 18.78 3.19
C ILE A 6 2.93 18.37 1.72
N GLU A 7 3.93 18.89 1.02
CA GLU A 7 4.19 18.57 -0.39
C GLU A 7 5.24 17.46 -0.51
N LYS A 8 5.22 16.73 -1.64
CA LYS A 8 6.18 15.64 -1.96
C LYS A 8 6.28 14.61 -0.83
N VAL A 9 5.11 14.06 -0.46
CA VAL A 9 4.99 13.07 0.61
C VAL A 9 5.83 11.82 0.30
N GLN A 10 6.52 11.29 1.31
CA GLN A 10 7.34 10.08 1.23
C GLN A 10 6.91 9.07 2.31
N PRO A 11 7.18 7.76 2.16
CA PRO A 11 6.79 6.74 3.13
C PRO A 11 7.26 7.00 4.56
N SER A 12 8.42 7.65 4.72
CA SER A 12 8.97 8.03 6.03
C SER A 12 8.13 9.07 6.79
N LEU A 13 7.18 9.73 6.11
CA LEU A 13 6.25 10.68 6.71
C LEU A 13 4.98 10.00 7.25
N SER A 14 4.80 8.70 7.07
CA SER A 14 3.73 7.98 7.75
C SER A 14 3.87 8.12 9.26
N GLY A 15 2.77 8.45 9.95
CA GLY A 15 2.81 8.62 11.39
C GLY A 15 1.66 9.43 11.97
N LYS A 16 1.75 9.67 13.28
CA LYS A 16 0.78 10.47 14.04
C LYS A 16 1.16 11.94 14.01
N TYR A 17 0.28 12.76 13.46
CA TYR A 17 0.39 14.22 13.45
C TYR A 17 -0.51 14.80 14.53
N ASN A 18 -0.01 15.81 15.24
CA ASN A 18 -0.75 16.50 16.28
C ASN A 18 -0.91 17.97 15.92
N CYS A 19 -2.09 18.52 16.21
CA CYS A 19 -2.33 19.95 16.23
C CYS A 19 -2.60 20.35 17.68
N GLU A 20 -1.78 21.26 18.20
CA GLU A 20 -1.86 21.76 19.56
C GLU A 20 -2.21 23.26 19.53
N VAL A 21 -3.16 23.66 20.37
CA VAL A 21 -3.54 25.07 20.58
C VAL A 21 -3.47 25.36 22.07
N SER A 22 -2.74 26.42 22.44
CA SER A 22 -2.57 26.83 23.84
C SER A 22 -3.06 28.26 24.04
N ALA A 23 -3.81 28.51 25.11
CA ALA A 23 -4.32 29.83 25.48
C ALA A 23 -3.48 30.44 26.61
N GLU A 24 -2.73 31.52 26.32
CA GLU A 24 -1.75 32.11 27.24
C GLU A 24 -2.33 32.59 28.57
N SER A 25 -3.61 32.99 28.60
CA SER A 25 -4.26 33.53 29.80
C SER A 25 -4.82 32.47 30.75
N SER A 26 -4.92 31.21 30.34
CA SER A 26 -5.61 30.16 31.11
C SER A 26 -4.84 28.86 31.24
N PHE A 27 -3.65 28.75 30.64
CA PHE A 27 -2.84 27.53 30.58
C PHE A 27 -3.60 26.30 30.05
N HIS A 28 -4.70 26.51 29.33
CA HIS A 28 -5.42 25.43 28.68
C HIS A 28 -4.79 25.11 27.34
N THR A 29 -4.52 23.82 27.13
CA THR A 29 -4.01 23.27 25.88
C THR A 29 -5.01 22.27 25.33
N ALA A 30 -5.39 22.43 24.06
CA ALA A 30 -6.17 21.47 23.31
C ALA A 30 -5.26 20.76 22.32
N LEU A 31 -5.29 19.42 22.33
CA LEU A 31 -4.52 18.58 21.43
C LEU A 31 -5.49 17.71 20.62
N VAL A 32 -5.34 17.74 19.30
CA VAL A 32 -6.02 16.80 18.40
C VAL A 32 -4.99 16.08 17.55
N SER A 33 -5.26 14.83 17.21
CA SER A 33 -4.33 13.98 16.47
C SER A 33 -4.98 13.34 15.26
N GLY A 34 -4.22 13.15 14.19
CA GLY A 34 -4.57 12.34 13.03
C GLY A 34 -3.42 11.41 12.65
N VAL A 35 -3.73 10.26 12.06
CA VAL A 35 -2.72 9.35 11.51
C VAL A 35 -2.70 9.52 9.99
N MET A 36 -1.52 9.78 9.44
CA MET A 36 -1.28 9.77 8.00
C MET A 36 -0.59 8.46 7.64
N ASP A 37 -1.14 7.73 6.68
CA ASP A 37 -0.51 6.55 6.09
C ASP A 37 -0.20 6.82 4.62
N VAL A 38 1.08 6.71 4.28
CA VAL A 38 1.60 6.94 2.94
C VAL A 38 1.78 5.59 2.26
N VAL A 39 0.93 5.35 1.28
CA VAL A 39 0.93 4.11 0.51
C VAL A 39 1.79 4.24 -0.74
N ASP A 40 2.46 3.14 -1.08
CA ASP A 40 3.23 2.99 -2.31
C ASP A 40 2.62 1.84 -3.12
N VAL A 41 2.08 2.17 -4.28
CA VAL A 41 1.37 1.23 -5.14
C VAL A 41 2.33 0.76 -6.22
N PRO A 42 2.37 -0.55 -6.57
CA PRO A 42 3.21 -1.02 -7.66
C PRO A 42 2.91 -0.22 -8.94
N GLU A 43 3.94 0.35 -9.56
CA GLU A 43 3.78 1.09 -10.83
C GLU A 43 3.42 0.18 -12.00
N LEU A 44 3.73 -1.12 -11.87
CA LEU A 44 3.58 -2.13 -12.90
C LEU A 44 2.72 -3.28 -12.40
N ASP A 45 2.01 -3.90 -13.35
CA ASP A 45 1.29 -5.14 -13.12
C ASP A 45 2.25 -6.27 -12.67
N PRO A 46 1.76 -7.24 -11.89
CA PRO A 46 2.56 -8.38 -11.50
C PRO A 46 2.98 -9.21 -12.72
N VAL A 47 4.19 -9.74 -12.68
CA VAL A 47 4.78 -10.53 -13.76
C VAL A 47 4.67 -12.01 -13.42
N ILE A 48 4.19 -12.80 -14.39
CA ILE A 48 4.08 -14.26 -14.29
C ILE A 48 5.23 -14.91 -15.06
N GLU A 49 6.02 -15.72 -14.35
CA GLU A 49 7.16 -16.45 -14.89
C GLU A 49 7.04 -17.96 -14.63
N GLY A 50 7.85 -18.77 -15.33
CA GLY A 50 7.88 -20.23 -15.16
C GLY A 50 6.81 -21.00 -15.94
N VAL A 51 5.90 -20.32 -16.63
CA VAL A 51 4.86 -20.94 -17.45
C VAL A 51 5.39 -21.49 -18.78
N LYS A 52 4.96 -22.69 -19.16
CA LYS A 52 5.22 -23.28 -20.47
C LYS A 52 4.17 -22.81 -21.47
N ARG A 53 4.56 -22.72 -22.75
CA ARG A 53 3.63 -22.38 -23.84
C ARG A 53 2.52 -23.43 -24.03
N ARG A 54 2.75 -24.69 -23.65
CA ARG A 54 1.81 -25.80 -23.80
C ARG A 54 2.01 -26.81 -22.66
N TYR A 55 0.91 -27.42 -22.25
CA TYR A 55 0.85 -28.48 -21.24
C TYR A 55 0.03 -29.66 -21.79
N LYS A 56 0.38 -30.87 -21.38
CA LYS A 56 -0.45 -32.07 -21.59
C LYS A 56 -1.40 -32.26 -20.42
N VAL A 57 -2.47 -33.00 -20.64
CA VAL A 57 -3.39 -33.40 -19.55
C VAL A 57 -2.60 -34.21 -18.52
N GLY A 58 -2.69 -33.81 -17.25
CA GLY A 58 -1.95 -34.39 -16.14
C GLY A 58 -0.61 -33.73 -15.82
N ASP A 59 -0.15 -32.75 -16.62
CA ASP A 59 1.04 -31.98 -16.29
C ASP A 59 0.79 -31.05 -15.10
N MET A 60 1.80 -30.90 -14.24
CA MET A 60 1.82 -29.88 -13.19
C MET A 60 2.31 -28.54 -13.74
N LEU A 61 1.55 -27.48 -13.52
CA LEU A 61 1.92 -26.10 -13.81
C LEU A 61 2.55 -25.48 -12.56
N TYR A 62 3.80 -25.02 -12.71
CA TYR A 62 4.48 -24.21 -11.71
C TYR A 62 4.69 -22.83 -12.30
N ALA A 63 4.25 -21.80 -11.59
CA ALA A 63 4.42 -20.42 -12.00
C ALA A 63 4.73 -19.55 -10.78
N ASN A 64 5.50 -18.49 -11.01
CA ASN A 64 5.78 -17.48 -10.01
C ASN A 64 5.10 -16.17 -10.44
N CYS A 65 4.33 -15.55 -9.55
CA CYS A 65 3.72 -14.25 -9.77
C CYS A 65 4.38 -13.27 -8.82
N THR A 66 5.10 -12.31 -9.37
CA THR A 66 5.85 -11.31 -8.60
C THR A 66 5.23 -9.94 -8.83
N SER A 67 4.77 -9.30 -7.75
CA SER A 67 4.35 -7.89 -7.79
C SER A 67 5.55 -6.96 -7.68
N GLY A 68 5.39 -5.72 -8.16
CA GLY A 68 6.33 -4.64 -7.88
C GLY A 68 6.40 -4.31 -6.38
N LYS A 69 7.41 -3.51 -6.01
CA LYS A 69 7.52 -2.99 -4.64
C LYS A 69 6.24 -2.24 -4.28
N SER A 70 5.75 -2.49 -3.08
CA SER A 70 4.52 -1.89 -2.55
C SER A 70 4.59 -1.77 -1.04
N ASN A 71 3.88 -0.77 -0.54
CA ASN A 71 3.60 -0.60 0.87
C ASN A 71 2.14 -0.15 1.04
N PRO A 72 1.26 -0.94 1.68
CA PRO A 72 1.51 -2.27 2.26
C PRO A 72 1.81 -3.34 1.18
N PRO A 73 2.24 -4.56 1.58
CA PRO A 73 2.44 -5.66 0.63
C PRO A 73 1.21 -5.88 -0.25
N ALA A 74 1.41 -5.96 -1.56
CA ALA A 74 0.33 -6.19 -2.51
C ALA A 74 -0.38 -7.54 -2.28
N ASN A 75 -1.71 -7.54 -2.40
CA ASN A 75 -2.50 -8.76 -2.42
C ASN A 75 -2.43 -9.41 -3.80
N ILE A 76 -1.90 -10.64 -3.88
CA ILE A 76 -1.79 -11.40 -5.12
C ILE A 76 -2.89 -12.46 -5.16
N THR A 77 -3.57 -12.58 -6.29
CA THR A 77 -4.63 -13.56 -6.51
C THR A 77 -4.48 -14.20 -7.88
N TRP A 78 -4.63 -15.52 -7.96
CA TRP A 78 -4.47 -16.28 -9.20
C TRP A 78 -5.80 -16.60 -9.84
N TYR A 79 -5.87 -16.42 -11.17
CA TYR A 79 -7.02 -16.83 -11.97
C TYR A 79 -6.54 -17.67 -13.16
N ILE A 80 -7.23 -18.79 -13.41
CA ILE A 80 -7.06 -19.59 -14.63
C ILE A 80 -8.39 -19.58 -15.37
N ASN A 81 -8.38 -19.08 -16.62
CA ASN A 81 -9.60 -18.93 -17.44
C ASN A 81 -10.73 -18.16 -16.72
N GLY A 82 -10.38 -17.14 -15.93
CA GLY A 82 -11.34 -16.32 -15.16
C GLY A 82 -11.85 -16.97 -13.87
N GLN A 83 -11.41 -18.18 -13.53
CA GLN A 83 -11.76 -18.84 -12.28
C GLN A 83 -10.66 -18.65 -11.25
N LEU A 84 -11.05 -18.24 -10.04
CA LEU A 84 -10.14 -18.11 -8.90
C LEU A 84 -9.52 -19.47 -8.58
N VAL A 85 -8.20 -19.49 -8.44
CA VAL A 85 -7.45 -20.67 -7.99
C VAL A 85 -6.89 -20.37 -6.61
N SER A 86 -7.15 -21.29 -5.67
CA SER A 86 -6.69 -21.24 -4.29
C SER A 86 -5.76 -22.39 -3.97
#